data_AF-A0AA41VQ11-F1
#
_entry.id   AF-A0AA41VQ11-F1
#
_cell.length_a   1.000
_cell.length_b   1.000
_cell.length_c   1.000
_cell.angle_alpha   90.00
_cell.angle_beta   90.00
_cell.angle_gamma   90.00
#
_symmetry.space_group_name_H-M   'P 1'
#
loop_
_entity.id
_entity.type
_entity.pdbx_description
1 polymer ?
#
loop_
_entity_poly.entity_id
_entity_poly.type
_entity_poly.pdbx_seq_one_letter_code
_entity_poly.pdbx_strand_id
1 'polypeptide(L)'
;MATTSQACLGGMRRRCIVLDIEGTTTPMTFATEVLFPYARDNIRKHLTATFDTQQTKDDIELLRAQVEIDLEQGGVVGALPIAPDEAGKERVIHSLVANVEAMIDADRKVTSQK
;
A
#
# COMPACT_ATOMS: atom_id res chain seq x y z
N MET A 1 -53.04 -39.47 -15.13
CA MET A 1 -51.69 -39.52 -15.76
C MET A 1 -50.71 -38.93 -14.77
N ALA A 2 -49.70 -39.72 -14.43
CA ALA A 2 -48.77 -39.43 -13.35
C ALA A 2 -47.57 -38.59 -13.83
N THR A 3 -47.05 -37.82 -12.89
CA THR A 3 -45.63 -37.44 -12.72
C THR A 3 -45.01 -36.48 -13.74
N THR A 4 -44.84 -35.23 -13.30
CA THR A 4 -43.63 -34.46 -13.64
C THR A 4 -42.89 -34.20 -12.33
N SER A 5 -41.88 -35.03 -12.07
CA SER A 5 -40.92 -34.82 -10.98
C SER A 5 -40.05 -33.63 -11.35
N GLN A 6 -40.32 -32.48 -10.74
CA GLN A 6 -39.43 -31.35 -10.78
C GLN A 6 -38.26 -31.65 -9.86
N ALA A 7 -37.15 -32.08 -10.44
CA ALA A 7 -35.88 -32.17 -9.73
C ALA A 7 -35.54 -30.79 -9.17
N CYS A 8 -35.63 -30.65 -7.84
CA CYS A 8 -35.00 -29.55 -7.14
C CYS A 8 -33.49 -29.73 -7.32
N LEU A 9 -32.92 -29.04 -8.31
CA LEU A 9 -31.50 -28.71 -8.32
C LEU A 9 -31.27 -27.83 -7.10
N GLY A 10 -30.99 -28.47 -5.96
CA GLY A 10 -30.61 -27.82 -4.72
C GLY A 10 -29.39 -26.95 -5.01
N GLY A 11 -29.63 -25.65 -5.13
CA GLY A 11 -28.58 -24.66 -5.34
C GLY A 11 -27.56 -24.83 -4.22
N MET A 12 -26.33 -25.22 -4.58
CA MET A 12 -25.23 -25.31 -3.63
C MET A 12 -25.10 -23.97 -2.90
N ARG A 13 -25.50 -23.91 -1.63
CA ARG A 13 -25.17 -22.77 -0.77
C ARG A 13 -23.65 -22.77 -0.62
N ARG A 14 -22.98 -21.88 -1.35
CA ARG A 14 -21.57 -21.60 -1.12
C ARG A 14 -21.45 -21.13 0.33
N ARG A 15 -20.86 -21.97 1.18
CA ARG A 15 -20.50 -21.60 2.54
C ARG A 15 -19.19 -20.82 2.43
N CYS A 16 -19.27 -19.52 2.63
CA CYS A 16 -18.09 -18.65 2.66
C CYS A 16 -17.84 -18.22 4.11
N ILE A 17 -16.57 -18.13 4.49
CA ILE A 17 -16.13 -17.53 5.74
C ILE A 17 -15.36 -16.27 5.35
N VAL A 18 -15.76 -15.13 5.92
CA VAL A 18 -15.03 -13.87 5.81
C VAL A 18 -14.22 -13.72 7.08
N LEU A 19 -12.91 -13.55 6.92
CA LEU A 19 -11.97 -13.38 8.03
C LEU A 19 -11.34 -11.99 7.91
N ASP A 20 -11.28 -11.32 9.05
CA ASP A 20 -10.47 -10.11 9.20
C ASP A 20 -8.97 -10.48 9.35
N ILE A 21 -8.10 -9.50 9.22
CA ILE A 21 -6.65 -9.68 9.28
C ILE A 21 -6.14 -9.39 10.69
N GLU A 22 -6.08 -8.12 11.07
CA GLU A 22 -5.44 -7.66 12.30
C GLU A 22 -6.28 -8.06 13.52
N GLY A 23 -5.67 -8.75 14.48
CA GLY A 23 -6.37 -9.28 15.65
C GLY A 23 -7.25 -10.51 15.38
N THR A 24 -7.38 -10.97 14.13
CA THR A 24 -8.16 -12.17 13.79
C THR A 24 -7.28 -13.30 13.26
N THR A 25 -6.57 -13.08 12.16
CA THR A 25 -5.63 -14.08 11.59
C THR A 25 -4.17 -13.72 11.83
N THR A 26 -3.89 -12.45 12.12
CA THR A 26 -2.55 -11.91 12.36
C THR A 26 -2.55 -11.15 13.70
N PRO A 27 -1.51 -11.27 14.54
CA PRO A 27 -1.41 -10.46 15.76
C PRO A 27 -1.57 -8.98 15.45
N MET A 28 -2.38 -8.27 16.26
CA MET A 28 -2.63 -6.83 16.06
C MET A 28 -1.33 -6.02 16.02
N THR A 29 -0.31 -6.42 16.78
CA THR A 29 0.98 -5.74 16.83
C THR A 29 1.91 -6.03 15.65
N PHE A 30 1.61 -7.02 14.80
CA PHE A 30 2.51 -7.39 13.69
C PHE A 30 2.73 -6.23 12.72
N ALA A 31 1.69 -5.45 12.43
CA ALA A 31 1.80 -4.29 11.54
C ALA A 31 2.79 -3.25 12.09
N THR A 32 2.62 -2.88 13.37
CA THR A 32 3.37 -1.79 14.02
C THR A 32 4.74 -2.19 14.51
N GLU A 33 4.93 -3.43 14.95
CA GLU A 33 6.19 -3.91 15.55
C GLU A 33 7.09 -4.66 14.55
N VAL A 34 6.56 -5.11 13.41
CA VAL A 34 7.32 -5.91 12.44
C VAL A 34 7.23 -5.36 11.03
N LEU A 35 6.02 -5.24 10.46
CA LEU A 35 5.85 -4.92 9.05
C LEU A 35 6.32 -3.50 8.70
N PHE A 36 5.87 -2.49 9.44
CA PHE A 36 6.28 -1.10 9.20
C PHE A 36 7.76 -0.84 9.55
N PRO A 37 8.32 -1.37 10.66
CA PRO A 37 9.76 -1.29 10.90
C PRO A 37 10.59 -1.91 9.77
N TYR A 38 10.19 -3.08 9.26
CA TYR A 38 10.86 -3.69 8.12
C TYR A 38 10.83 -2.78 6.87
N ALA A 39 9.67 -2.21 6.55
CA ALA A 39 9.55 -1.29 5.42
C ALA A 39 10.44 -0.06 5.60
N ARG A 40 10.42 0.56 6.78
CA ARG A 40 11.26 1.71 7.14
C ARG A 40 12.75 1.40 6.97
N ASP A 41 13.22 0.31 7.54
CA ASP A 41 14.64 -0.03 7.56
C ASP A 41 15.18 -0.40 6.17
N ASN A 42 14.30 -0.85 5.26
CA ASN A 42 14.71 -1.38 3.96
C ASN A 42 14.33 -0.48 2.76
N ILE A 43 13.51 0.56 2.93
CA ILE A 43 13.01 1.37 1.82
C ILE A 43 14.14 1.99 0.99
N ARG A 44 15.16 2.55 1.64
CA ARG A 44 16.32 3.11 0.94
C ARG A 44 17.04 2.04 0.11
N LYS A 45 17.35 0.89 0.72
CA LYS A 45 18.04 -0.21 0.06
C LYS A 45 17.24 -0.72 -1.13
N HIS A 46 15.93 -0.87 -0.97
CA HIS A 46 15.02 -1.28 -2.03
C HIS A 46 15.06 -0.29 -3.19
N LEU A 47 14.77 0.99 -2.93
CA LEU A 47 14.77 2.04 -3.95
C LEU A 47 16.11 2.15 -4.66
N THR A 48 17.25 2.11 -3.96
CA THR A 48 18.58 2.14 -4.61
C THR A 48 18.78 0.97 -5.56
N ALA A 49 18.33 -0.24 -5.19
CA ALA A 49 18.50 -1.45 -5.98
C ALA A 49 17.54 -1.52 -7.18
N THR A 50 16.33 -0.96 -7.07
CA THR A 50 15.27 -1.12 -8.07
C THR A 50 14.92 0.16 -8.82
N PHE A 51 15.53 1.30 -8.50
CA PHE A 51 15.21 2.63 -9.07
C PHE A 51 15.01 2.63 -10.59
N ASP A 52 15.85 1.89 -11.31
CA ASP A 52 15.88 1.92 -12.76
C ASP A 52 14.87 0.95 -13.40
N THR A 53 14.18 0.13 -12.59
CA THR A 53 13.11 -0.78 -13.04
C THR A 53 11.84 -0.02 -13.36
N GLN A 54 11.05 -0.53 -14.32
CA GLN A 54 9.78 0.09 -14.68
C GLN A 54 8.82 0.13 -13.49
N GLN A 55 8.72 -0.98 -12.74
CA GLN A 55 7.85 -1.05 -11.56
C GLN A 55 8.13 0.07 -10.56
N THR A 56 9.40 0.26 -10.18
CA THR A 56 9.75 1.30 -9.20
C THR A 56 9.52 2.70 -9.77
N LYS A 57 9.67 2.92 -11.07
CA LYS A 57 9.34 4.23 -11.69
C LYS A 57 7.84 4.51 -11.61
N ASP A 58 7.01 3.51 -11.95
CA ASP A 58 5.55 3.61 -11.87
C ASP A 58 5.12 3.91 -10.43
N ASP A 59 5.70 3.19 -9.44
CA ASP A 59 5.43 3.40 -8.02
C ASP A 59 5.82 4.82 -7.56
N ILE A 60 6.94 5.36 -8.06
CA ILE A 60 7.41 6.72 -7.74
C ILE A 60 6.47 7.78 -8.30
N GLU A 61 6.02 7.62 -9.56
CA GLU A 61 5.06 8.53 -10.18
C GLU A 61 3.74 8.58 -9.42
N LEU A 62 3.24 7.40 -9.06
CA LEU A 62 2.04 7.20 -8.26
C LEU A 62 2.15 7.86 -6.87
N LEU A 63 3.26 7.60 -6.16
CA LEU A 63 3.56 8.25 -4.87
C LEU A 63 3.66 9.78 -5.00
N ARG A 64 4.32 10.29 -6.05
CA ARG A 64 4.48 11.72 -6.28
C ARG A 64 3.13 12.40 -6.49
N ALA A 65 2.28 11.85 -7.35
CA ALA A 65 0.94 12.38 -7.59
C ALA A 65 0.09 12.41 -6.31
N GLN A 66 0.15 11.35 -5.48
CA GLN A 66 -0.57 11.34 -4.21
C GLN A 66 -0.05 12.40 -3.24
N VAL A 67 1.27 12.56 -3.13
CA VAL A 67 1.91 13.56 -2.25
C VAL A 67 1.56 14.98 -2.71
N GLU A 68 1.52 15.24 -4.01
CA GLU A 68 1.10 16.54 -4.56
C GLU A 68 -0.34 16.88 -4.13
N ILE A 69 -1.26 15.93 -4.26
CA ILE A 69 -2.65 16.09 -3.78
C ILE A 69 -2.69 16.39 -2.28
N ASP A 70 -1.90 15.66 -1.48
CA ASP A 70 -1.85 15.87 -0.02
C ASP A 70 -1.33 17.26 0.36
N LEU A 71 -0.32 17.74 -0.37
CA LEU A 71 0.29 19.05 -0.18
C LEU A 71 -0.67 20.19 -0.60
N GLU A 72 -1.42 20.00 -1.69
CA GLU A 72 -2.43 20.96 -2.16
C GLU A 72 -3.62 21.07 -1.21
N GLN A 73 -4.08 19.95 -0.66
CA GLN A 73 -5.19 19.93 0.31
C GLN A 73 -4.81 20.64 1.62
N GLY A 74 -3.51 20.62 1.98
CA GLY A 74 -2.98 21.26 3.18
C GLY A 74 -3.34 20.50 4.47
N GLY A 75 -2.40 20.44 5.41
CA GLY A 75 -2.65 19.84 6.73
C GLY A 75 -2.58 18.31 6.78
N VAL A 76 -2.20 17.63 5.70
CA VAL A 76 -1.92 16.19 5.71
C VAL A 76 -0.58 15.92 6.40
N VAL A 77 -0.63 15.36 7.61
CA VAL A 77 0.55 14.99 8.37
C VAL A 77 1.34 13.90 7.64
N GLY A 78 2.66 14.06 7.59
CA GLY A 78 3.56 13.10 6.92
C GLY A 78 3.70 13.29 5.41
N ALA A 79 3.04 14.28 4.80
CA ALA A 79 3.26 14.64 3.40
C ALA A 79 4.51 15.53 3.25
N LEU A 80 5.56 14.98 2.64
CA LEU A 80 6.79 15.71 2.29
C LEU A 80 7.01 15.70 0.78
N PRO A 81 7.41 16.82 0.15
CA PRO A 81 7.60 16.88 -1.30
C PRO A 81 8.67 15.89 -1.79
N ILE A 82 8.36 15.21 -2.88
CA ILE A 82 9.30 14.31 -3.58
C ILE A 82 10.04 15.12 -4.64
N ALA A 83 11.36 14.97 -4.71
CA ALA A 83 12.19 15.68 -5.67
C ALA A 83 11.84 15.28 -7.11
N PRO A 84 11.94 16.21 -8.06
CA PRO A 84 11.73 15.91 -9.47
C PRO A 84 12.93 15.11 -10.01
N ASP A 85 12.75 14.41 -11.13
CA ASP A 85 13.74 13.48 -11.66
C ASP A 85 15.04 14.19 -12.09
N GLU A 86 14.94 15.45 -12.52
CA GLU A 86 16.05 16.32 -12.89
C GLU A 86 16.98 16.63 -11.71
N ALA A 87 16.52 16.45 -10.46
CA ALA A 87 17.35 16.58 -9.27
C ALA A 87 18.37 15.43 -9.13
N GLY A 88 18.20 14.35 -9.90
CA GLY A 88 19.06 13.18 -9.91
C GLY A 88 18.63 12.09 -8.92
N LYS A 89 18.95 10.85 -9.28
CA LYS A 89 18.55 9.61 -8.57
C LYS A 89 18.67 9.68 -7.05
N GLU A 90 19.82 10.10 -6.52
CA GLU A 90 20.03 10.13 -5.06
C GLU A 90 19.13 11.14 -4.33
N ARG A 91 18.83 12.29 -4.95
CA ARG A 91 17.93 13.27 -4.36
C ARG A 91 16.48 12.78 -4.38
N VAL A 92 16.06 12.15 -5.47
CA VAL A 92 14.74 11.50 -5.57
C VAL A 92 14.60 10.43 -4.48
N ILE A 93 15.54 9.49 -4.39
CA ILE A 93 15.54 8.44 -3.36
C ILE A 93 15.52 9.06 -1.96
N HIS A 94 16.34 10.07 -1.69
CA HIS A 94 16.35 10.71 -0.38
C HIS A 94 15.00 11.33 -0.01
N SER A 95 14.38 12.06 -0.92
CA SER A 95 13.06 12.67 -0.70
C SER A 95 11.94 11.62 -0.51
N LEU A 96 11.98 10.53 -1.26
CA LEU A 96 11.04 9.41 -1.12
C LEU A 96 11.18 8.71 0.23
N VAL A 97 12.41 8.42 0.66
CA VAL A 97 12.67 7.79 1.96
C VAL A 97 12.13 8.67 3.08
N ALA A 98 12.44 9.97 3.07
CA ALA A 98 11.94 10.90 4.08
C ALA A 98 10.41 10.97 4.10
N ASN A 99 9.76 11.00 2.92
CA ASN A 99 8.31 11.00 2.82
C ASN A 99 7.70 9.70 3.38
N VAL A 100 8.20 8.53 2.98
CA VAL A 100 7.72 7.22 3.46
C VAL A 100 7.90 7.08 4.97
N GLU A 101 9.05 7.50 5.51
CA GLU A 101 9.30 7.49 6.96
C GLU A 101 8.28 8.37 7.70
N ALA A 102 8.04 9.59 7.21
CA ALA A 102 7.07 10.51 7.79
C ALA A 102 5.62 9.99 7.69
N MET A 103 5.28 9.29 6.61
CA MET A 103 3.98 8.62 6.46
C MET A 103 3.80 7.48 7.47
N ILE A 104 4.85 6.67 7.69
CA ILE A 104 4.81 5.60 8.70
C ILE A 104 4.70 6.20 10.10
N ASP A 105 5.47 7.25 10.41
CA ASP A 105 5.39 7.94 11.72
C ASP A 105 4.00 8.52 12.00
N ALA A 106 3.29 8.95 10.95
CA ALA A 106 1.93 9.47 11.03
C ALA A 106 0.85 8.37 11.05
N ASP A 107 1.20 7.08 11.02
CA ASP A 107 0.30 5.94 10.77
C ASP A 107 -0.65 6.18 9.59
N ARG A 108 -0.12 6.79 8.53
CA ARG A 108 -0.95 7.25 7.41
C ARG A 108 -1.43 6.06 6.60
N LYS A 109 -2.75 5.84 6.57
CA LYS A 109 -3.36 4.88 5.66
C LYS A 109 -3.54 5.55 4.30
N VAL A 110 -2.83 5.05 3.29
CA VAL A 110 -2.98 5.50 1.90
C VAL A 110 -3.62 4.38 1.10
N THR A 111 -4.50 4.74 0.17
CA THR A 111 -5.17 3.77 -0.68
C THR A 111 -4.12 2.96 -1.45
N SER A 112 -4.29 1.64 -1.53
CA SER A 112 -3.38 0.78 -2.30
C SER A 112 -3.29 1.29 -3.73
N GLN A 113 -2.07 1.49 -4.20
CA GLN A 113 -1.80 1.85 -5.59
C GLN A 113 -1.80 0.56 -6.43
N LYS A 114 -2.29 0.63 -7.67
CA LYS A 114 -2.56 -0.55 -8.53
C LYS A 114 -1.52 -0.69 -9.61
#